data_AF-A0A252D6T3-F1
#
_entry.id   AF-A0A252D6T3-F1
#
_cell.length_a   1.000
_cell.length_b   1.000
_cell.length_c   1.000
_cell.angle_alpha   90.00
_cell.angle_beta   90.00
_cell.angle_gamma   90.00
#
_symmetry.space_group_name_H-M   'P 1'
#
loop_
_entity.id
_entity.type
_entity.pdbx_description
1 polymer ?
#
loop_
_entity_poly.entity_id
_entity_poly.type
_entity_poly.pdbx_seq_one_letter_code
_entity_poly.pdbx_strand_id
1 'polypeptide(L)'
;MHKRKLYTKLRLLLLSCLVATLIITSKHLNIQELLYTTVMWVNNLGYFGPIAFIAIYNLATLLFIPGSILTLKGGCLFGVFWGSIYVIIAATIGATLAFLIGRYLSRDWVAQQLDKHPKFKAIDLAVAKEGWKIVLLTRLSPIFPFNLLNYAFGVTQVSLKDYILGSIGIIPGTVMYVYIGSLASNLAMLNTPHQPANTQAQVGEWVIQMMGCIATVAVTIYVTRVAQKALKESVATAEINHDTKNHN
;
A
#
# COMPACT_ATOMS: atom_id res chain seq x y z
N MET A 1 38.05 -10.36 -9.41
CA MET A 1 37.27 -9.10 -9.34
C MET A 1 36.36 -8.82 -10.55
N HIS A 2 36.63 -9.39 -11.74
CA HIS A 2 35.92 -9.05 -12.99
C HIS A 2 34.50 -9.66 -13.11
N LYS A 3 34.29 -10.91 -12.67
CA LYS A 3 32.99 -11.59 -12.73
C LYS A 3 31.88 -10.88 -11.93
N ARG A 4 32.18 -10.32 -10.76
CA ARG A 4 31.21 -9.63 -9.90
C ARG A 4 30.65 -8.35 -10.53
N LYS A 5 31.47 -7.59 -11.28
CA LYS A 5 31.02 -6.42 -12.05
C LYS A 5 30.15 -6.82 -13.25
N LEU A 6 30.42 -7.97 -13.86
CA LEU A 6 29.65 -8.50 -14.98
C LEU A 6 28.23 -8.91 -14.57
N TYR A 7 28.08 -9.60 -13.44
CA TYR A 7 26.75 -9.97 -12.91
C TYR A 7 25.92 -8.74 -12.50
N THR A 8 26.53 -7.69 -11.96
CA THR A 8 25.82 -6.45 -11.62
C THR A 8 25.36 -5.70 -12.87
N LYS A 9 26.18 -5.63 -13.93
CA LYS A 9 25.79 -5.04 -15.22
C LYS A 9 24.67 -5.84 -15.90
N LEU A 10 24.77 -7.16 -15.90
CA LEU A 10 23.75 -8.04 -16.48
C LEU A 10 22.41 -7.92 -15.73
N ARG A 11 22.44 -7.83 -14.40
CA ARG A 11 21.25 -7.63 -13.55
C ARG A 11 20.59 -6.26 -13.80
N LEU A 12 21.38 -5.20 -13.95
CA LEU A 12 20.87 -3.86 -14.29
C LEU A 12 20.25 -3.81 -15.68
N LEU A 13 20.84 -4.54 -16.64
CA LEU A 13 20.36 -4.62 -18.02
C LEU A 13 19.05 -5.42 -18.12
N LEU A 14 18.94 -6.52 -17.37
CA LEU A 14 17.70 -7.28 -17.25
C LEU A 14 16.59 -6.47 -16.55
N LEU A 15 16.92 -5.71 -15.51
CA LEU A 15 15.99 -4.80 -14.84
C LEU A 15 15.53 -3.66 -15.75
N SER A 16 16.44 -3.04 -16.53
CA SER A 16 16.04 -1.99 -17.46
C SER A 16 15.20 -2.54 -18.61
N CYS A 17 15.50 -3.76 -19.07
CA CYS A 17 14.71 -4.44 -20.09
C CYS A 17 13.30 -4.78 -19.59
N LEU A 18 13.16 -5.24 -18.35
CA LEU A 18 11.87 -5.50 -17.70
C LEU A 18 11.05 -4.21 -17.51
N VAL A 19 11.70 -3.12 -17.11
CA VAL A 19 11.05 -1.80 -16.97
C VAL A 19 10.63 -1.27 -18.34
N ALA A 20 11.45 -1.44 -19.38
CA ALA A 20 11.12 -1.04 -20.74
C ALA A 20 9.93 -1.83 -21.31
N THR A 21 9.87 -3.15 -21.11
CA THR A 21 8.71 -3.96 -21.53
C THR A 21 7.44 -3.58 -20.76
N LEU A 22 7.54 -3.26 -19.46
CA LEU A 22 6.42 -2.74 -18.67
C LEU A 22 5.90 -1.39 -19.21
N ILE A 23 6.80 -0.47 -19.57
CA ILE A 23 6.45 0.84 -20.13
C ILE A 23 5.83 0.70 -21.53
N ILE A 24 6.36 -0.18 -22.38
CA ILE A 24 5.85 -0.42 -23.74
C ILE A 24 4.46 -1.07 -23.67
N THR A 25 4.27 -2.05 -22.77
CA THR A 25 2.97 -2.68 -22.52
C THR A 25 1.97 -1.66 -21.97
N SER A 26 2.42 -0.75 -21.09
CA SER A 26 1.59 0.35 -20.57
C SER A 26 1.18 1.37 -21.63
N LYS A 27 1.95 1.54 -22.71
CA LYS A 27 1.61 2.45 -23.82
C LYS A 27 0.65 1.83 -24.84
N HIS A 28 0.65 0.50 -24.97
CA HIS A 28 -0.29 -0.23 -25.84
C HIS A 28 -1.61 -0.58 -25.15
N LEU A 29 -1.68 -0.51 -23.82
CA LEU A 29 -2.92 -0.64 -23.07
C LEU A 29 -3.67 0.69 -23.12
N ASN A 30 -4.70 0.74 -23.97
CA ASN A 30 -5.63 1.86 -24.02
C ASN A 30 -6.39 1.91 -22.68
N ILE A 31 -5.92 2.74 -21.75
CA ILE A 31 -6.40 2.77 -20.36
C ILE A 31 -7.92 2.96 -20.30
N GLN A 32 -8.47 3.76 -21.22
CA GLN A 32 -9.91 3.96 -21.37
C GLN A 32 -10.66 2.68 -21.72
N GLU A 33 -10.17 1.91 -22.69
CA GLU A 33 -10.80 0.66 -23.12
C GLU A 33 -10.68 -0.39 -22.01
N LEU A 34 -9.50 -0.53 -21.40
CA LEU A 34 -9.29 -1.45 -20.28
C LEU A 34 -10.19 -1.13 -19.09
N LEU A 35 -10.38 0.14 -18.76
CA LEU A 35 -11.30 0.56 -17.70
C LEU A 35 -12.76 0.23 -18.08
N TYR A 36 -13.18 0.52 -19.32
CA TYR A 36 -14.54 0.23 -19.79
C TYR A 36 -14.83 -1.28 -19.81
N THR A 37 -13.92 -2.11 -20.34
CA THR A 37 -14.10 -3.57 -20.36
C THR A 37 -14.08 -4.15 -18.95
N THR A 38 -13.21 -3.65 -18.06
CA THR A 38 -13.13 -4.15 -16.67
C THR A 38 -14.39 -3.76 -15.88
N VAL A 39 -14.89 -2.54 -16.03
CA VAL A 39 -16.15 -2.09 -15.40
C VAL A 39 -17.32 -2.96 -15.90
N MET A 40 -17.47 -3.16 -17.21
CA MET A 40 -18.54 -3.97 -17.78
C MET A 40 -18.46 -5.45 -17.37
N TRP A 41 -17.25 -6.02 -17.29
CA TRP A 41 -17.05 -7.41 -16.87
C TRP A 41 -17.38 -7.60 -15.38
N VAL A 42 -16.94 -6.65 -14.52
CA VAL A 42 -17.27 -6.64 -13.09
C VAL A 42 -18.77 -6.42 -12.86
N ASN A 43 -19.42 -5.57 -13.66
CA ASN A 43 -20.87 -5.35 -13.57
C ASN A 43 -21.66 -6.60 -13.99
N ASN A 44 -21.20 -7.32 -15.02
CA ASN A 44 -21.77 -8.59 -15.46
C ASN A 44 -21.59 -9.74 -14.44
N LEU A 45 -20.58 -9.66 -13.57
CA LEU A 45 -20.37 -10.61 -12.48
C LEU A 45 -21.30 -10.40 -11.28
N GLY A 46 -22.00 -9.26 -11.21
CA GLY A 46 -22.90 -8.91 -10.11
C GLY A 46 -22.22 -9.06 -8.74
N TYR A 47 -22.77 -9.93 -7.90
CA TYR A 47 -22.30 -10.15 -6.53
C TYR A 47 -20.90 -10.77 -6.42
N PHE A 48 -20.38 -11.41 -7.48
CA PHE A 48 -19.06 -12.04 -7.49
C PHE A 48 -17.90 -11.08 -7.85
N GLY A 49 -18.22 -9.87 -8.34
CA GLY A 49 -17.23 -8.87 -8.74
C GLY A 49 -16.20 -8.53 -7.64
N PRO A 50 -16.64 -8.22 -6.40
CA PRO A 50 -15.73 -7.94 -5.29
C PRO A 50 -14.82 -9.12 -4.92
N ILE A 51 -15.35 -10.35 -4.97
CA ILE A 51 -14.58 -11.56 -4.63
C ILE A 51 -13.46 -11.79 -5.65
N ALA A 52 -13.78 -11.68 -6.95
CA ALA A 52 -12.80 -11.78 -8.01
C ALA A 52 -11.72 -10.70 -7.89
N PHE A 53 -12.12 -9.45 -7.59
CA PHE A 53 -11.18 -8.36 -7.37
C PHE A 53 -10.23 -8.65 -6.20
N ILE A 54 -10.74 -9.12 -5.06
CA ILE A 54 -9.92 -9.47 -3.89
C ILE A 54 -8.94 -10.59 -4.24
N ALA A 55 -9.38 -11.62 -4.96
CA ALA A 55 -8.51 -12.72 -5.39
C ALA A 55 -7.37 -12.25 -6.31
N ILE A 56 -7.70 -11.41 -7.30
CA ILE A 56 -6.71 -10.81 -8.22
C ILE A 56 -5.74 -9.92 -7.44
N TYR A 57 -6.24 -9.13 -6.49
CA TYR A 57 -5.41 -8.26 -5.66
C TYR A 57 -4.40 -9.05 -4.82
N ASN A 58 -4.85 -10.14 -4.21
CA ASN A 58 -3.98 -11.03 -3.45
C ASN A 58 -2.89 -11.64 -4.33
N LEU A 59 -3.27 -12.17 -5.50
CA LEU A 59 -2.31 -12.74 -6.45
C LEU A 59 -1.29 -11.69 -6.91
N ALA A 60 -1.76 -10.49 -7.23
CA ALA A 60 -0.92 -9.36 -7.61
C ALA A 60 0.08 -8.98 -6.50
N THR A 61 -0.39 -8.95 -5.25
CA THR A 61 0.45 -8.69 -4.07
C THR A 61 1.56 -9.74 -3.93
N LEU A 62 1.24 -11.01 -4.15
CA LEU A 62 2.21 -12.12 -4.10
C LEU A 62 3.23 -12.04 -5.24
N LEU A 63 2.79 -11.66 -6.43
CA LEU A 63 3.62 -11.50 -7.63
C LEU A 63 4.40 -10.17 -7.69
N PHE A 64 4.48 -9.44 -6.57
CA PHE A 64 5.16 -8.14 -6.48
C PHE A 64 4.61 -7.04 -7.41
N ILE A 65 3.38 -7.19 -7.91
CA ILE A 65 2.71 -6.17 -8.70
C ILE A 65 2.35 -4.98 -7.80
N PRO A 66 2.60 -3.72 -8.21
CA PRO A 66 2.29 -2.56 -7.39
C PRO A 66 0.81 -2.48 -7.01
N GLY A 67 0.51 -2.63 -5.72
CA GLY A 67 -0.86 -2.57 -5.19
C GLY A 67 -1.57 -1.24 -5.45
N SER A 68 -0.83 -0.14 -5.63
CA SER A 68 -1.37 1.18 -5.96
C SER A 68 -2.23 1.19 -7.22
N ILE A 69 -1.85 0.43 -8.25
CA ILE A 69 -2.62 0.32 -9.50
C ILE A 69 -3.97 -0.34 -9.23
N LEU A 70 -3.98 -1.41 -8.42
CA LEU A 70 -5.21 -2.12 -8.10
C LEU A 70 -6.08 -1.34 -7.12
N THR A 71 -5.49 -0.60 -6.18
CA THR A 71 -6.20 0.29 -5.27
C THR A 71 -6.91 1.41 -6.05
N LEU A 72 -6.26 2.02 -7.04
CA LEU A 72 -6.89 3.01 -7.94
C LEU A 72 -8.06 2.37 -8.69
N LYS A 73 -7.86 1.17 -9.27
CA LYS A 73 -8.93 0.43 -9.96
C LYS A 73 -10.10 0.11 -9.03
N GLY A 74 -9.85 -0.24 -7.77
CA GLY A 74 -10.89 -0.46 -6.77
C GLY A 74 -11.79 0.77 -6.58
N GLY A 75 -11.20 1.96 -6.60
CA GLY A 75 -11.94 3.23 -6.59
C GLY A 75 -12.71 3.50 -7.87
N CYS A 76 -12.15 3.18 -9.04
CA CYS A 76 -12.85 3.32 -10.31
C CYS A 76 -14.07 2.38 -10.41
N LEU A 77 -13.95 1.15 -9.89
CA LEU A 77 -14.94 0.09 -10.06
C LEU A 77 -16.06 0.12 -9.03
N PHE A 78 -15.73 0.40 -7.76
CA PHE A 78 -16.66 0.24 -6.64
C PHE A 78 -16.94 1.56 -5.90
N GLY A 79 -16.39 2.68 -6.39
CA GLY A 79 -16.47 3.98 -5.74
C GLY A 79 -15.68 4.05 -4.42
N VAL A 80 -15.78 5.19 -3.74
CA VAL A 80 -14.93 5.48 -2.58
C VAL A 80 -15.20 4.56 -1.40
N PHE A 81 -16.46 4.37 -1.02
CA PHE A 81 -16.82 3.61 0.18
C PHE A 81 -16.56 2.11 0.02
N TRP A 82 -17.22 1.47 -0.95
CA TRP A 82 -17.08 0.02 -1.18
C TRP A 82 -15.70 -0.34 -1.73
N GLY A 83 -15.11 0.50 -2.58
CA GLY A 83 -13.73 0.32 -3.04
C GLY A 83 -12.73 0.34 -1.89
N SER A 84 -12.88 1.25 -0.92
CA SER A 84 -12.02 1.29 0.27
C SER A 84 -12.16 0.01 1.10
N ILE A 85 -13.39 -0.44 1.36
CA ILE A 85 -13.63 -1.67 2.13
C ILE A 85 -12.99 -2.88 1.44
N TYR A 86 -13.26 -3.09 0.15
CA TYR A 86 -12.73 -4.24 -0.59
C TYR A 86 -11.22 -4.20 -0.70
N VAL A 87 -10.63 -3.03 -0.93
CA VAL A 87 -9.17 -2.90 -1.00
C VAL A 87 -8.53 -3.12 0.37
N ILE A 88 -9.10 -2.62 1.47
CA ILE A 88 -8.55 -2.85 2.81
C ILE A 88 -8.56 -4.34 3.14
N ILE A 89 -9.65 -5.04 2.84
CA ILE A 89 -9.77 -6.50 3.04
C ILE A 89 -8.72 -7.22 2.18
N ALA A 90 -8.67 -6.91 0.88
CA ALA A 90 -7.71 -7.51 -0.04
C ALA A 90 -6.26 -7.27 0.37
N ALA A 91 -5.91 -6.01 0.67
CA ALA A 91 -4.57 -5.61 1.07
C ALA A 91 -4.16 -6.29 2.39
N THR A 92 -5.07 -6.42 3.35
CA THR A 92 -4.78 -7.10 4.63
C THR A 92 -4.53 -8.59 4.42
N ILE A 93 -5.36 -9.26 3.61
CA ILE A 93 -5.19 -10.68 3.29
C ILE A 93 -3.87 -10.89 2.53
N GLY A 94 -3.62 -10.13 1.47
CA GLY A 94 -2.44 -10.26 0.63
C GLY A 94 -1.16 -9.95 1.39
N ALA A 95 -1.19 -8.91 2.24
CA ALA A 95 -0.09 -8.57 3.13
C ALA A 95 0.18 -9.69 4.13
N THR A 96 -0.86 -10.31 4.68
CA THR A 96 -0.74 -11.44 5.61
C THR A 96 -0.15 -12.68 4.93
N LEU A 97 -0.62 -12.99 3.71
CA LEU A 97 -0.08 -14.11 2.93
C LEU A 97 1.41 -13.90 2.61
N ALA A 98 1.79 -12.73 2.10
CA ALA A 98 3.18 -12.40 1.81
C ALA A 98 4.07 -12.46 3.07
N PHE A 99 3.55 -11.98 4.21
CA PHE A 99 4.22 -12.08 5.50
C PHE A 99 4.44 -13.53 5.94
N LEU A 100 3.42 -14.38 5.84
CA LEU A 100 3.53 -15.80 6.21
C LEU A 100 4.49 -16.54 5.28
N ILE A 101 4.43 -16.27 3.97
CA ILE A 101 5.38 -16.83 3.00
C ILE A 101 6.80 -16.40 3.37
N GLY A 102 7.03 -15.10 3.61
CA GLY A 102 8.33 -14.59 4.05
C GLY A 102 8.84 -15.31 5.30
N ARG A 103 7.95 -15.54 6.27
CA ARG A 103 8.28 -16.21 7.53
C ARG A 103 8.68 -17.66 7.40
N TYR A 104 7.89 -18.44 6.67
CA TYR A 104 8.09 -19.88 6.63
C TYR A 104 9.11 -20.29 5.56
N LEU A 105 9.21 -19.58 4.44
CA LEU A 105 10.19 -19.89 3.39
C LEU A 105 11.59 -19.34 3.65
N SER A 106 11.74 -18.28 4.45
CA SER A 106 13.03 -17.58 4.58
C SER A 106 13.71 -17.75 5.93
N ARG A 107 13.16 -18.59 6.82
CA ARG A 107 13.63 -18.74 8.21
C ARG A 107 15.12 -19.05 8.31
N ASP A 108 15.62 -19.93 7.44
CA ASP A 108 17.04 -20.32 7.42
C ASP A 108 17.95 -19.20 6.90
N TRP A 109 17.47 -18.41 5.93
CA TRP A 109 18.20 -17.25 5.40
C TRP A 109 18.31 -16.13 6.44
N VAL A 110 17.26 -15.91 7.22
CA VAL A 110 17.21 -14.90 8.29
C VAL A 110 18.17 -15.21 9.41
N ALA A 111 18.15 -16.46 9.89
CA ALA A 111 19.07 -16.92 10.93
C ALA A 111 20.53 -16.67 10.51
N GLN A 112 20.87 -17.00 9.26
CA GLN A 112 22.21 -16.76 8.72
C GLN A 112 22.58 -15.28 8.56
N GLN A 113 21.62 -14.39 8.29
CA GLN A 113 21.89 -12.95 8.14
C GLN A 113 21.97 -12.20 9.47
N LEU A 114 21.23 -12.63 10.49
CA LEU A 114 21.34 -12.10 11.85
C LEU A 114 22.73 -12.32 12.45
N ASP A 115 23.35 -13.46 12.14
CA ASP A 115 24.72 -13.79 12.58
C ASP A 115 25.78 -12.97 11.83
N LYS A 116 25.50 -12.56 10.59
CA LYS A 116 26.45 -11.83 9.72
C LYS A 116 26.38 -10.31 9.87
N HIS A 117 25.29 -9.76 10.42
CA HIS A 117 25.05 -8.32 10.45
C HIS A 117 24.49 -7.83 11.81
N PRO A 118 25.35 -7.36 12.74
CA PRO A 118 24.92 -6.92 14.07
C PRO A 118 23.93 -5.74 14.07
N LYS A 119 23.93 -4.89 13.02
CA LYS A 119 22.91 -3.85 12.82
C LYS A 119 21.51 -4.42 12.55
N PHE A 120 21.43 -5.55 11.86
CA PHE A 120 20.17 -6.25 11.61
C PHE A 120 19.59 -6.84 12.90
N LYS A 121 20.46 -7.33 13.79
CA LYS A 121 20.07 -7.84 15.12
C LYS A 121 19.49 -6.76 16.02
N ALA A 122 20.03 -5.54 15.99
CA ALA A 122 19.48 -4.40 16.73
C ALA A 122 18.09 -3.98 16.20
N ILE A 123 17.90 -3.99 14.88
CA ILE A 123 16.59 -3.73 14.25
C ILE A 123 15.61 -4.83 14.64
N ASP A 124 16.01 -6.10 14.56
CA ASP A 124 15.15 -7.24 14.91
C ASP A 124 14.69 -7.20 16.39
N LEU A 125 15.57 -6.79 17.31
CA LEU A 125 15.22 -6.59 18.73
C LEU A 125 14.27 -5.40 18.96
N ALA A 126 14.46 -4.29 18.27
CA ALA A 126 13.56 -3.14 18.35
C ALA A 126 12.17 -3.50 17.80
N VAL A 127 12.15 -4.27 16.71
CA VAL A 127 10.96 -4.80 16.06
C VAL A 127 10.23 -5.84 16.93
N ALA A 128 10.94 -6.61 17.74
CA ALA A 128 10.35 -7.57 18.67
C ALA A 128 9.60 -6.90 19.85
N LYS A 129 10.04 -5.72 20.31
CA LYS A 129 9.40 -5.00 21.43
C LYS A 129 8.20 -4.14 21.01
N GLU A 130 8.26 -3.51 19.84
CA GLU A 130 7.29 -2.50 19.39
C GLU A 130 6.79 -2.79 17.97
N GLY A 131 6.64 -4.07 17.63
CA GLY A 131 6.36 -4.55 16.28
C GLY A 131 5.15 -3.89 15.62
N TRP A 132 4.04 -3.71 16.36
CA TRP A 132 2.83 -3.11 15.80
C TRP A 132 3.01 -1.62 15.47
N LYS A 133 3.73 -0.87 16.32
CA LYS A 133 4.04 0.56 16.08
C LYS A 133 4.93 0.71 14.86
N ILE A 134 5.93 -0.15 14.71
CA ILE A 134 6.85 -0.11 13.58
C ILE A 134 6.11 -0.43 12.28
N VAL A 135 5.26 -1.46 12.28
CA VAL A 135 4.40 -1.77 11.14
C VAL A 135 3.48 -0.58 10.84
N LEU A 136 2.80 -0.03 11.84
CA LEU A 136 1.90 1.12 11.67
C LEU A 136 2.61 2.33 11.04
N LEU A 137 3.74 2.77 11.60
CA LEU A 137 4.49 3.92 11.14
C LEU A 137 5.05 3.72 9.72
N THR A 138 5.52 2.51 9.41
CA THR A 138 6.00 2.19 8.06
C THR A 138 4.87 2.11 7.04
N ARG A 139 3.65 1.72 7.42
CA ARG A 139 2.46 1.78 6.54
C ARG A 139 1.98 3.21 6.29
N LEU A 140 2.07 4.08 7.30
CA LEU A 140 1.74 5.50 7.16
C LEU A 140 2.78 6.24 6.31
N SER A 141 4.01 5.72 6.25
CA SER A 141 5.08 6.28 5.42
C SER A 141 4.95 5.82 3.96
N PRO A 142 4.85 6.73 2.99
CA PRO A 142 4.81 6.39 1.56
C PRO A 142 6.18 5.97 1.00
N ILE A 143 7.24 6.00 1.82
CA ILE A 143 8.63 5.79 1.39
C ILE A 143 8.88 4.31 1.05
N PHE A 144 8.15 3.39 1.70
CA PHE A 144 8.43 1.96 1.63
C PHE A 144 7.49 1.24 0.66
N PRO A 145 8.01 0.46 -0.29
CA PRO A 145 7.17 -0.31 -1.20
C PRO A 145 6.41 -1.41 -0.44
N PHE A 146 5.08 -1.39 -0.57
CA PHE A 146 4.15 -2.24 0.19
C PHE A 146 4.52 -3.73 0.14
N ASN A 147 4.77 -4.28 -1.05
CA ASN A 147 5.06 -5.69 -1.24
C ASN A 147 6.35 -6.11 -0.52
N LEU A 148 7.42 -5.33 -0.72
CA LEU A 148 8.72 -5.60 -0.07
C LEU A 148 8.58 -5.58 1.45
N LEU A 149 7.83 -4.62 1.98
CA LEU A 149 7.62 -4.45 3.40
C LEU A 149 6.89 -5.65 4.03
N ASN A 150 5.93 -6.24 3.30
CA ASN A 150 5.21 -7.45 3.76
C ASN A 150 6.16 -8.64 3.97
N TYR A 151 7.02 -8.91 2.98
CA TYR A 151 8.00 -9.98 3.08
C TYR A 151 9.09 -9.65 4.10
N ALA A 152 9.52 -8.38 4.17
CA ALA A 152 10.51 -7.89 5.14
C ALA A 152 10.03 -8.07 6.59
N PHE A 153 8.75 -7.84 6.88
CA PHE A 153 8.20 -8.13 8.21
C PHE A 153 8.00 -9.63 8.46
N GLY A 154 7.75 -10.42 7.41
CA GLY A 154 7.71 -11.88 7.51
C GLY A 154 9.02 -12.47 8.03
N VAL A 155 10.14 -11.89 7.61
CA VAL A 155 11.49 -12.31 7.98
C VAL A 155 11.99 -11.77 9.33
N THR A 156 11.29 -10.84 9.96
CA THR A 156 11.66 -10.34 11.31
C THR A 156 10.84 -11.02 12.41
N GLN A 157 11.18 -10.72 13.66
CA GLN A 157 10.47 -11.20 14.86
C GLN A 157 9.09 -10.57 15.11
N VAL A 158 8.51 -9.82 14.15
CA VAL A 158 7.16 -9.25 14.31
C VAL A 158 6.14 -10.38 14.48
N SER A 159 5.35 -10.36 15.55
CA SER A 159 4.26 -11.32 15.71
C SER A 159 3.16 -11.10 14.67
N LEU A 160 2.46 -12.17 14.24
CA LEU A 160 1.35 -12.02 13.29
C LEU A 160 0.27 -11.07 13.82
N LYS A 161 0.03 -11.07 15.14
CA LYS A 161 -0.92 -10.18 15.81
C LYS A 161 -0.51 -8.72 15.65
N ASP A 162 0.74 -8.39 15.93
CA ASP A 162 1.28 -7.04 15.79
C ASP A 162 1.26 -6.56 14.34
N TYR A 163 1.51 -7.47 13.41
CA TYR A 163 1.46 -7.18 11.99
C TYR A 163 0.04 -6.82 11.52
N ILE A 164 -0.97 -7.60 11.92
CA ILE A 164 -2.37 -7.32 11.59
C ILE A 164 -2.82 -6.02 12.25
N LEU A 165 -2.48 -5.80 13.52
CA LEU A 165 -2.83 -4.57 14.24
C LEU A 165 -2.18 -3.33 13.62
N GLY A 166 -0.89 -3.41 13.28
CA GLY A 166 -0.18 -2.32 12.60
C GLY A 166 -0.67 -2.09 11.17
N SER A 167 -1.31 -3.07 10.53
CA SER A 167 -1.87 -2.92 9.18
C SER A 167 -3.06 -1.96 9.14
N ILE A 168 -3.62 -1.53 10.28
CA ILE A 168 -4.57 -0.42 10.34
C ILE A 168 -3.99 0.86 9.69
N GLY A 169 -2.66 1.02 9.69
CA GLY A 169 -1.97 2.14 9.06
C GLY A 169 -2.14 2.22 7.54
N ILE A 170 -2.64 1.16 6.88
CA ILE A 170 -2.92 1.18 5.43
C ILE A 170 -4.18 1.99 5.09
N ILE A 171 -5.09 2.19 6.07
CA ILE A 171 -6.43 2.74 5.81
C ILE A 171 -6.37 4.14 5.21
N PRO A 172 -5.63 5.13 5.78
CA PRO A 172 -5.63 6.49 5.25
C PRO A 172 -5.09 6.55 3.81
N GLY A 173 -3.99 5.82 3.54
CA GLY A 173 -3.42 5.73 2.20
C GLY A 173 -4.36 5.03 1.22
N THR A 174 -5.03 3.96 1.65
CA THR A 174 -5.98 3.23 0.80
C THR A 174 -7.15 4.13 0.40
N VAL A 175 -7.78 4.81 1.37
CA VAL A 175 -8.91 5.71 1.09
C VAL A 175 -8.50 6.82 0.13
N MET A 176 -7.31 7.40 0.31
CA MET A 176 -6.78 8.44 -0.59
C MET A 176 -6.61 7.94 -2.03
N TYR A 177 -5.99 6.78 -2.23
CA TYR A 177 -5.81 6.21 -3.57
C TYR A 177 -7.13 5.79 -4.21
N VAL A 178 -8.05 5.20 -3.44
CA VAL A 178 -9.40 4.84 -3.93
C VAL A 178 -10.16 6.11 -4.33
N TYR A 179 -10.06 7.19 -3.54
CA TYR A 179 -10.68 8.47 -3.87
C TYR A 179 -10.14 9.04 -5.19
N ILE A 180 -8.82 9.02 -5.39
CA ILE A 180 -8.20 9.45 -6.66
C ILE A 180 -8.72 8.60 -7.83
N GLY A 181 -8.82 7.29 -7.66
CA GLY A 181 -9.38 6.39 -8.68
C GLY A 181 -10.84 6.70 -9.02
N SER A 182 -11.67 6.90 -8.00
CA SER A 182 -13.08 7.28 -8.18
C SER A 182 -13.23 8.62 -8.91
N LEU A 183 -12.40 9.62 -8.57
CA LEU A 183 -12.40 10.92 -9.23
C LEU A 183 -12.00 10.80 -10.71
N ALA A 184 -10.98 10.01 -11.02
CA ALA A 184 -10.56 9.76 -12.40
C ALA A 184 -11.67 9.12 -13.24
N SER A 185 -12.43 8.19 -12.65
CA SER A 185 -13.61 7.58 -13.30
C SER A 185 -14.69 8.63 -13.59
N ASN A 186 -15.04 9.45 -12.59
CA ASN A 186 -16.05 10.50 -12.74
C ASN A 186 -15.68 11.54 -13.81
N LEU A 187 -14.42 11.97 -13.87
CA LEU A 187 -13.91 12.89 -14.89
C LEU A 187 -13.94 12.26 -16.30
N ALA A 188 -13.64 10.97 -16.42
CA ALA A 188 -13.75 10.25 -17.68
C ALA A 188 -15.20 10.14 -18.16
N MET A 189 -16.15 9.95 -17.24
CA MET A 189 -17.58 9.90 -17.53
C MET A 189 -18.20 11.26 -17.86
N LEU A 190 -17.65 12.36 -17.34
CA LEU A 190 -18.09 13.72 -17.71
C LEU A 190 -17.75 14.10 -19.15
N ASN A 191 -16.76 13.44 -19.76
CA ASN A 191 -16.39 13.63 -21.17
C ASN A 191 -17.14 12.68 -22.13
N THR A 192 -18.04 11.83 -21.61
CA THR A 192 -18.95 11.03 -22.43
C THR A 192 -20.31 11.72 -22.53
N PRO A 193 -20.79 12.07 -23.75
CA PRO A 193 -22.07 12.72 -23.92
C PRO A 193 -23.21 11.69 -23.81
N HIS A 194 -23.65 11.34 -22.61
CA HIS A 194 -24.87 10.54 -22.42
C HIS A 194 -25.71 10.97 -21.20
N GLN A 195 -26.87 11.57 -21.52
CA GLN A 195 -28.20 11.64 -20.85
C GLN A 195 -28.33 12.00 -19.33
N PRO A 196 -29.39 12.73 -18.92
CA PRO A 196 -29.51 13.34 -17.60
C PRO A 196 -30.08 12.35 -16.57
N ALA A 197 -29.35 12.13 -15.48
CA ALA A 197 -29.88 11.50 -14.28
C ALA A 197 -30.30 12.60 -13.28
N ASN A 198 -31.60 12.67 -13.00
CA ASN A 198 -32.31 13.43 -11.95
C ASN A 198 -31.45 14.42 -11.13
N THR A 199 -31.63 15.71 -11.39
CA THR A 199 -30.91 16.84 -10.78
C THR A 199 -30.89 16.83 -9.24
N GLN A 200 -31.89 16.24 -8.57
CA GLN A 200 -31.91 16.10 -7.10
C GLN A 200 -30.92 15.05 -6.55
N ALA A 201 -30.68 13.95 -7.28
CA ALA A 201 -29.71 12.93 -6.86
C ALA A 201 -28.26 13.41 -7.07
N GLN A 202 -28.04 14.19 -8.14
CA GLN A 202 -26.73 14.73 -8.49
C GLN A 202 -26.21 15.76 -7.47
N VAL A 203 -27.11 16.60 -6.92
CA VAL A 203 -26.76 17.55 -5.86
C VAL A 203 -26.45 16.83 -4.54
N GLY A 204 -27.22 15.79 -4.20
CA GLY A 204 -26.95 14.97 -3.01
C GLY A 204 -25.58 14.28 -3.07
N GLU A 205 -25.23 13.73 -4.23
CA GLU A 205 -23.94 13.07 -4.43
C GLU A 205 -22.76 14.05 -4.40
N TRP A 206 -22.90 15.24 -5.00
CA TRP A 206 -21.92 16.33 -4.90
C TRP A 206 -21.71 16.81 -3.46
N VAL A 207 -22.79 16.95 -2.69
CA VAL A 207 -22.71 17.36 -1.28
C VAL A 207 -21.99 16.30 -0.44
N ILE A 208 -22.30 15.02 -0.64
CA ILE A 208 -21.61 13.91 0.06
C ILE A 208 -20.13 13.86 -0.32
N GLN A 209 -19.78 14.08 -1.59
CA GLN A 209 -18.40 14.11 -2.06
C GLN A 209 -17.63 15.33 -1.53
N MET A 210 -18.25 16.51 -1.51
CA MET A 210 -17.65 17.72 -0.93
C MET A 210 -17.44 17.57 0.58
N MET A 211 -18.42 17.02 1.31
CA MET A 211 -18.25 16.70 2.73
C MET A 211 -17.16 15.65 2.96
N GLY A 212 -17.09 14.61 2.11
CA GLY A 212 -16.04 13.59 2.17
C GLY A 212 -14.64 14.15 1.90
N CYS A 213 -14.50 15.08 0.95
CA CYS A 213 -13.25 15.77 0.65
C CYS A 213 -12.79 16.60 1.86
N ILE A 214 -13.70 17.39 2.44
CA ILE A 214 -13.42 18.20 3.65
C ILE A 214 -13.02 17.31 4.82
N ALA A 215 -13.76 16.22 5.07
CA ALA A 215 -13.45 15.27 6.13
C ALA A 215 -12.09 14.57 5.92
N THR A 216 -11.78 14.15 4.69
CA THR A 216 -10.52 13.49 4.35
C THR A 216 -9.33 14.41 4.54
N VAL A 217 -9.45 15.67 4.10
CA VAL A 217 -8.41 16.69 4.29
C VAL A 217 -8.23 17.00 5.78
N ALA A 218 -9.32 17.17 6.53
CA ALA A 218 -9.28 17.43 7.97
C ALA A 218 -8.61 16.28 8.74
N VAL A 219 -8.99 15.02 8.46
CA VAL A 219 -8.41 13.83 9.08
C VAL A 219 -6.93 13.70 8.71
N THR A 220 -6.57 13.90 7.45
CA THR A 220 -5.17 13.82 6.99
C THR A 220 -4.30 14.87 7.70
N ILE A 221 -4.77 16.11 7.80
CA ILE A 221 -4.08 17.18 8.52
C ILE A 221 -3.97 16.84 10.02
N TYR A 222 -5.04 16.36 10.63
CA TYR A 222 -5.06 15.99 12.05
C TYR A 222 -4.06 14.86 12.36
N VAL A 223 -4.12 13.76 11.62
CA VAL A 223 -3.21 12.61 11.78
C VAL A 223 -1.77 13.02 11.54
N THR A 224 -1.50 13.80 10.49
CA THR A 224 -0.15 14.31 10.21
C THR A 224 0.38 15.18 11.35
N ARG A 225 -0.46 16.07 11.90
CA ARG A 225 -0.08 16.92 13.03
C ARG A 225 0.19 16.12 14.31
N VAL A 226 -0.66 15.12 14.61
CA VAL A 226 -0.47 14.24 15.77
C VAL A 226 0.82 13.42 15.61
N ALA A 227 1.06 12.85 14.43
CA ALA A 227 2.28 12.09 14.14
C ALA A 227 3.54 12.96 14.26
N GLN A 228 3.52 14.19 13.74
CA GLN A 228 4.64 15.14 13.88
C GLN A 228 4.87 15.54 15.34
N LYS A 229 3.81 15.73 16.14
CA LYS A 229 3.93 16.07 17.56
C LYS A 229 4.53 14.90 18.36
N ALA A 230 4.03 13.69 18.16
CA ALA A 230 4.55 12.48 18.80
C ALA A 230 6.03 12.20 18.43
N LEU A 231 6.40 12.47 17.18
CA LEU A 231 7.79 12.35 16.73
C LEU A 231 8.70 13.37 17.42
N LYS A 232 8.29 14.65 17.51
CA LYS A 232 9.06 15.68 18.22
C LYS A 232 9.24 15.36 19.71
N GLU A 233 8.20 14.89 20.38
CA GLU A 233 8.28 14.47 21.78
C GLU A 233 9.23 13.28 21.97
N SER A 234 9.21 12.32 21.04
CA SER A 234 10.10 11.15 21.07
C SER A 234 11.57 11.51 20.82
N VAL A 235 11.85 12.44 19.89
CA VAL A 235 13.20 12.93 19.61
C VAL A 235 13.73 13.77 20.79
N ALA A 236 12.92 14.66 21.35
CA ALA A 236 13.29 15.45 22.53
C ALA A 236 13.61 14.56 23.75
N THR A 237 12.81 13.50 23.96
CA THR A 237 13.06 12.52 25.04
C THR A 237 14.33 11.70 24.79
N ALA A 238 14.69 11.42 23.54
CA ALA A 238 15.91 10.71 23.18
C ALA A 238 17.17 11.58 23.36
N GLU A 239 17.10 12.88 23.03
CA GLU A 239 18.19 13.84 23.22
C GLU A 239 18.46 14.10 24.72
N ILE A 240 17.42 14.32 25.53
CA ILE A 240 17.57 14.54 26.99
C ILE A 240 18.22 13.34 27.68
N ASN A 241 17.85 12.11 27.30
CA ASN A 241 18.42 10.88 27.85
C ASN A 241 19.86 10.62 27.37
N HIS A 242 20.28 11.20 26.25
CA HIS A 242 21.65 11.07 25.74
C HIS A 242 22.60 12.05 26.47
N ASP A 243 22.15 13.25 26.83
CA ASP A 243 22.94 14.23 27.57
C ASP A 243 23.13 13.87 29.05
N THR A 244 22.10 13.33 29.71
CA THR A 244 22.21 12.86 31.11
C THR A 244 23.13 11.65 31.28
N LYS A 245 23.34 10.86 30.22
CA LYS A 245 24.20 9.67 30.24
C LYS A 245 25.68 9.97 29.96
N ASN A 246 25.97 11.14 29.40
CA ASN A 246 27.34 11.60 29.10
C ASN A 246 27.95 12.46 30.23
N HIS A 247 27.18 12.85 31.25
CA HIS A 247 27.61 13.69 32.37
C HIS A 247 27.68 12.97 33.73
N ASN A 248 27.45 11.66 33.78
CA ASN A 248 27.66 10.78 34.93
C ASN A 248 28.71 9.71 34.58
#